data_AF-A0A6C0KJ05-F1
#
_entry.id   AF-A0A6C0KJ05-F1
#
_cell.length_a   1.000
_cell.length_b   1.000
_cell.length_c   1.000
_cell.angle_alpha   90.00
_cell.angle_beta   90.00
_cell.angle_gamma   90.00
#
_symmetry.space_group_name_H-M   'P 1'
#
loop_
_entity.id
_entity.type
_entity.pdbx_description
1 polymer ?
#
loop_
_entity_poly.entity_id
_entity_poly.type
_entity_poly.pdbx_seq_one_letter_code
_entity_poly.pdbx_strand_id
1 'polypeptide(L)'
;MPEVQQHGKIWEEALLLVYGATQEEIKNIKYTSKMDLPREFNRLNQVDLSIKCTCHMNIVCMADALRTFDAVSSGEPLHMIVIMYVQNDDTNTKQLVRIIEVDLTNSREILFGTLTREQVEAVDGAVKSVPQRRRPTPEEHAQMYSIRDAAQALSGAIQLNIKCNSTQSRLQCSFNQFQKFLNENPARIVAQSSNGKFRDREVIAEISSGRRRFKKKTADENLTAPISG
;
A
#
# COMPACT_ATOMS: atom_id res chain seq x y z
N MET A 1 15.99 -1.39 15.34
CA MET A 1 14.56 -1.78 15.23
C MET A 1 14.42 -2.65 13.99
N PRO A 2 13.84 -3.86 14.04
CA PRO A 2 13.64 -4.65 12.83
C PRO A 2 12.71 -3.86 11.89
N GLU A 3 13.16 -3.66 10.65
CA GLU A 3 12.43 -2.90 9.64
C GLU A 3 11.03 -3.48 9.45
N VAL A 4 10.02 -2.63 9.56
CA VAL A 4 8.63 -2.98 9.34
C VAL A 4 8.48 -3.25 7.84
N GLN A 5 8.25 -4.52 7.43
CA GLN A 5 8.01 -4.99 6.03
C GLN A 5 9.25 -5.44 5.22
N GLN A 6 10.30 -5.98 5.86
CA GLN A 6 11.52 -6.46 5.18
C GLN A 6 11.30 -7.35 3.95
N HIS A 7 10.35 -8.30 3.96
CA HIS A 7 10.13 -9.18 2.80
C HIS A 7 9.63 -8.44 1.56
N GLY A 8 8.72 -7.47 1.73
CA GLY A 8 8.22 -6.68 0.61
C GLY A 8 9.33 -5.86 -0.02
N LYS A 9 10.23 -5.33 0.81
CA LYS A 9 11.41 -4.57 0.38
C LYS A 9 12.37 -5.41 -0.47
N ILE A 10 12.58 -6.69 -0.12
CA ILE A 10 13.44 -7.60 -0.91
C ILE A 10 12.92 -7.77 -2.34
N TRP A 11 11.62 -8.03 -2.51
CA TRP A 11 11.04 -8.13 -3.85
C TRP A 11 10.97 -6.80 -4.56
N GLU A 12 10.69 -5.71 -3.84
CA GLU A 12 10.70 -4.36 -4.38
C GLU A 12 12.07 -4.04 -4.99
N GLU A 13 13.15 -4.15 -4.22
CA GLU A 13 14.53 -3.91 -4.69
C GLU A 13 14.90 -4.79 -5.89
N ALA A 14 14.51 -6.07 -5.88
CA ALA A 14 14.71 -6.97 -7.01
C ALA A 14 13.99 -6.45 -8.27
N LEU A 15 12.74 -5.98 -8.14
CA LEU A 15 12.00 -5.39 -9.26
C LEU A 15 12.62 -4.07 -9.72
N LEU A 16 13.14 -3.21 -8.83
CA LEU A 16 13.83 -1.99 -9.26
C LEU A 16 15.00 -2.31 -10.21
N LEU A 17 15.78 -3.36 -9.91
CA LEU A 17 16.84 -3.86 -10.79
C LEU A 17 16.30 -4.44 -12.10
N VAL A 18 15.12 -5.09 -12.08
CA VAL A 18 14.47 -5.59 -13.31
C VAL A 18 14.14 -4.45 -14.28
N TYR A 19 13.70 -3.30 -13.76
CA TYR A 19 13.45 -2.09 -14.55
C TYR A 19 14.72 -1.29 -14.87
N GLY A 20 15.89 -1.83 -14.53
CA GLY A 20 17.18 -1.28 -14.90
C GLY A 20 17.66 -0.15 -14.01
N ALA A 21 17.06 0.08 -12.84
CA ALA A 21 17.66 0.97 -11.84
C ALA A 21 19.01 0.39 -11.38
N THR A 22 20.00 1.26 -11.16
CA THR A 22 21.28 0.86 -10.56
C THR A 22 21.17 0.80 -9.04
N GLN A 23 22.08 0.07 -8.40
CA GLN A 23 22.10 -0.02 -6.94
C GLN A 23 22.33 1.34 -6.26
N GLU A 24 23.06 2.25 -6.92
CA GLU A 24 23.31 3.60 -6.41
C GLU A 24 22.04 4.46 -6.47
N GLU A 25 21.29 4.40 -7.56
CA GLU A 25 20.01 5.12 -7.67
C GLU A 25 18.99 4.59 -6.67
N ILE A 26 18.89 3.26 -6.52
CA ILE A 26 17.99 2.65 -5.53
C ILE A 26 18.28 3.18 -4.12
N LYS A 27 19.56 3.33 -3.75
CA LYS A 27 19.97 3.91 -2.45
C LYS A 27 19.57 5.38 -2.30
N ASN A 28 19.47 6.11 -3.40
CA ASN A 28 19.11 7.54 -3.42
C ASN A 28 17.59 7.78 -3.42
N ILE A 29 16.78 6.75 -3.67
CA ILE A 29 15.33 6.83 -3.52
C ILE A 29 15.00 6.94 -2.02
N LYS A 30 14.53 8.12 -1.60
CA LYS A 30 14.15 8.37 -0.21
C LYS A 30 12.94 7.51 0.16
N TYR A 31 12.89 7.05 1.41
CA TYR A 31 11.69 6.36 1.94
C TYR A 31 10.42 7.23 1.90
N THR A 32 10.58 8.56 1.82
CA THR A 32 9.48 9.54 1.67
C THR A 32 9.09 9.78 0.21
N SER A 33 9.70 9.07 -0.74
CA SER A 33 9.38 9.18 -2.16
C SER A 33 7.89 8.92 -2.39
N LYS A 34 7.34 9.59 -3.40
CA LYS A 34 5.96 9.35 -3.84
C LYS A 34 5.83 8.00 -4.52
N MET A 35 6.87 7.60 -5.26
CA MET A 35 6.92 6.41 -6.09
C MET A 35 8.04 5.49 -5.62
N ASP A 36 7.80 4.18 -5.76
CA ASP A 36 8.76 3.15 -5.37
C ASP A 36 9.90 3.08 -6.41
N LEU A 37 9.58 3.28 -7.71
CA LEU A 37 10.56 3.64 -8.75
C LEU A 37 10.12 4.92 -9.48
N PRO A 38 10.77 6.06 -9.22
CA PRO A 38 10.59 7.26 -10.04
C PRO A 38 10.97 7.02 -11.51
N ARG A 39 10.25 7.65 -12.44
CA ARG A 39 10.43 7.49 -13.89
C ARG A 39 11.86 7.75 -14.37
N GLU A 40 12.58 8.68 -13.73
CA GLU A 40 13.96 9.04 -14.09
C GLU A 40 14.95 7.87 -13.87
N PHE A 41 14.60 6.92 -13.00
CA PHE A 41 15.40 5.71 -12.74
C PHE A 41 14.85 4.47 -13.45
N ASN A 42 13.66 4.57 -14.06
CA ASN A 42 13.06 3.49 -14.82
C ASN A 42 13.58 3.47 -16.27
N ARG A 43 14.60 2.64 -16.51
CA ARG A 43 15.25 2.52 -17.83
C ARG A 43 14.48 1.66 -18.82
N LEU A 44 13.46 0.94 -18.38
CA LEU A 44 12.67 0.08 -19.26
C LEU A 44 11.69 0.90 -20.11
N ASN A 45 10.94 1.82 -19.46
CA ASN A 45 9.85 2.53 -20.13
C ASN A 45 9.61 3.96 -19.59
N GLN A 46 10.43 4.46 -18.65
CA GLN A 46 10.31 5.82 -18.11
C GLN A 46 8.93 6.13 -17.51
N VAL A 47 8.31 5.14 -16.85
CA VAL A 47 7.04 5.29 -16.14
C VAL A 47 7.26 5.24 -14.63
N ASP A 48 6.51 6.04 -13.87
CA ASP A 48 6.52 5.95 -12.42
C ASP A 48 5.91 4.63 -11.97
N LEU A 49 6.58 3.90 -11.06
CA LEU A 49 6.10 2.63 -10.54
C LEU A 49 5.75 2.72 -9.07
N SER A 50 4.60 2.15 -8.71
CA SER A 50 4.33 1.74 -7.34
C SER A 50 4.31 0.21 -7.21
N ILE A 51 5.12 -0.32 -6.30
CA ILE A 51 5.26 -1.75 -6.06
C ILE A 51 4.53 -2.11 -4.78
N LYS A 52 3.69 -3.15 -4.83
CA LYS A 52 2.89 -3.61 -3.70
C LYS A 52 2.99 -5.11 -3.58
N CYS A 53 3.13 -5.59 -2.35
CA CYS A 53 3.14 -7.02 -2.03
C CYS A 53 1.87 -7.37 -1.25
N THR A 54 1.19 -8.45 -1.63
CA THR A 54 -0.03 -8.92 -0.94
C THR A 54 -0.10 -10.44 -0.86
N CYS A 55 -0.66 -10.94 0.24
CA CYS A 55 -1.08 -12.34 0.36
C CYS A 55 -2.58 -12.54 0.08
N HIS A 56 -3.28 -11.48 -0.33
CA HIS A 56 -4.70 -11.53 -0.65
C HIS A 56 -4.91 -11.26 -2.14
N MET A 57 -5.61 -12.16 -2.83
CA MET A 57 -5.87 -12.07 -4.27
C MET A 57 -6.66 -10.82 -4.69
N ASN A 58 -7.56 -10.35 -3.83
CA ASN A 58 -8.52 -9.28 -4.12
C ASN A 58 -8.22 -7.95 -3.44
N ILE A 59 -7.26 -7.92 -2.50
CA ILE A 59 -6.97 -6.75 -1.68
C ILE A 59 -5.50 -6.41 -1.83
N VAL A 60 -5.22 -5.23 -2.36
CA VAL A 60 -3.87 -4.66 -2.41
C VAL A 60 -3.84 -3.44 -1.50
N CYS A 61 -3.12 -3.54 -0.37
CA CYS A 61 -2.92 -2.39 0.51
C CYS A 61 -2.13 -1.32 -0.23
N MET A 62 -2.64 -0.09 -0.25
CA MET A 62 -2.01 1.04 -0.93
C MET A 62 -1.50 2.06 0.09
N ALA A 63 -1.03 3.19 -0.44
CA ALA A 63 -0.46 4.27 0.34
C ALA A 63 -1.55 5.17 0.97
N ASP A 64 -1.14 6.38 1.32
CA ASP A 64 -2.02 7.48 1.65
C ASP A 64 -3.09 7.70 0.57
N ALA A 65 -4.34 7.91 0.99
CA ALA A 65 -5.47 8.00 0.08
C ALA A 65 -5.42 9.25 -0.81
N LEU A 66 -5.03 10.41 -0.26
CA LEU A 66 -4.89 11.65 -1.03
C LEU A 66 -3.76 11.55 -2.04
N ARG A 67 -2.60 11.04 -1.61
CA ARG A 67 -1.47 10.84 -2.53
C ARG A 67 -1.84 9.91 -3.68
N THR A 68 -2.59 8.84 -3.39
CA THR A 68 -3.05 7.91 -4.42
C THR A 68 -4.05 8.57 -5.36
N PHE A 69 -5.01 9.33 -4.83
CA PHE A 69 -5.99 10.09 -5.60
C PHE A 69 -5.30 11.07 -6.57
N ASP A 70 -4.37 11.87 -6.06
CA ASP A 70 -3.64 12.87 -6.84
C ASP A 70 -2.83 12.20 -7.96
N ALA A 71 -2.16 11.07 -7.66
CA ALA A 71 -1.33 10.37 -8.63
C ALA A 71 -2.14 9.85 -9.82
N VAL A 72 -3.27 9.18 -9.57
CA VAL A 72 -4.12 8.60 -10.64
C VAL A 72 -4.99 9.63 -11.37
N SER A 73 -5.04 10.87 -10.87
CA SER A 73 -5.75 12.01 -11.46
C SER A 73 -4.84 12.94 -12.27
N SER A 74 -3.52 12.78 -12.16
CA SER A 74 -2.56 13.76 -12.66
C SER A 74 -2.41 13.80 -14.19
N GLY A 75 -2.87 12.77 -14.90
CA GLY A 75 -2.59 12.61 -16.34
C GLY A 75 -1.24 11.95 -16.63
N GLU A 76 -0.36 11.88 -15.65
CA GLU A 76 0.98 11.36 -15.79
C GLU A 76 1.02 9.83 -15.83
N PRO A 77 1.92 9.20 -16.63
CA PRO A 77 2.07 7.77 -16.67
C PRO A 77 2.40 7.17 -15.30
N LEU A 78 1.58 6.21 -14.86
CA LEU A 78 1.73 5.53 -13.58
C LEU A 78 1.36 4.06 -13.71
N HIS A 79 2.30 3.17 -13.40
CA HIS A 79 2.01 1.75 -13.28
C HIS A 79 2.08 1.29 -11.82
N MET A 80 1.33 0.24 -11.51
CA MET A 80 1.43 -0.49 -10.25
C MET A 80 1.85 -1.92 -10.52
N ILE A 81 2.85 -2.42 -9.78
CA ILE A 81 3.22 -3.83 -9.78
C ILE A 81 2.71 -4.47 -8.51
N VAL A 82 1.93 -5.54 -8.65
CA VAL A 82 1.40 -6.33 -7.55
C VAL A 82 2.09 -7.68 -7.53
N ILE A 83 2.84 -7.91 -6.46
CA ILE A 83 3.45 -9.20 -6.12
C ILE A 83 2.49 -9.94 -5.20
N MET A 84 1.98 -11.08 -5.67
CA MET A 84 1.15 -11.99 -4.91
C MET A 84 2.01 -13.11 -4.37
N TYR A 85 1.84 -13.43 -3.09
CA TYR A 85 2.58 -14.50 -2.44
C TYR A 85 1.70 -15.33 -1.50
N VAL A 86 2.10 -16.57 -1.24
CA VAL A 86 1.56 -17.38 -0.14
C VAL A 86 2.53 -17.41 1.03
N GLN A 87 1.99 -17.42 2.25
CA GLN A 87 2.77 -17.64 3.47
C GLN A 87 2.77 -19.14 3.78
N ASN A 88 3.95 -19.74 3.88
CA ASN A 88 4.13 -21.04 4.49
C ASN A 88 4.58 -20.84 5.95
N ASP A 89 3.74 -21.27 6.90
CA ASP A 89 4.00 -21.11 8.33
C ASP A 89 4.90 -22.23 8.88
N ASP A 90 4.97 -23.39 8.21
CA ASP A 90 5.80 -24.53 8.62
C ASP A 90 7.28 -24.27 8.35
N THR A 91 7.58 -23.73 7.16
CA THR A 91 8.94 -23.38 6.74
C THR A 91 9.32 -21.94 7.10
N ASN A 92 8.38 -21.13 7.61
CA ASN A 92 8.52 -19.69 7.78
C ASN A 92 8.96 -18.98 6.48
N THR A 93 8.47 -19.42 5.33
CA THR A 93 8.79 -18.81 4.03
C THR A 93 7.58 -18.11 3.41
N LYS A 94 7.88 -17.17 2.51
CA LYS A 94 6.89 -16.56 1.62
C LYS A 94 7.25 -16.92 0.19
N GLN A 95 6.31 -17.52 -0.53
CA GLN A 95 6.53 -17.99 -1.88
C GLN A 95 5.78 -17.10 -2.87
N LEU A 96 6.51 -16.61 -3.87
CA LEU A 96 5.98 -15.85 -4.98
C LEU A 96 4.98 -16.72 -5.77
N VAL A 97 3.80 -16.18 -6.01
CA VAL A 97 2.75 -16.83 -6.81
C VAL A 97 2.61 -16.16 -8.17
N ARG A 98 2.53 -14.83 -8.16
CA ARG A 98 2.26 -14.05 -9.38
C ARG A 98 2.80 -12.64 -9.24
N ILE A 99 3.27 -12.09 -10.35
CA ILE A 99 3.60 -10.67 -10.52
C ILE A 99 2.67 -10.14 -11.60
N ILE A 100 2.00 -9.02 -11.33
CA ILE A 100 1.13 -8.36 -12.32
C ILE A 100 1.48 -6.88 -12.33
N GLU A 101 1.83 -6.35 -13.49
CA GLU A 101 1.96 -4.92 -13.73
C GLU A 101 0.68 -4.41 -14.40
N VAL A 102 0.10 -3.39 -13.82
CA VAL A 102 -1.09 -2.72 -14.33
C VAL A 102 -0.82 -1.25 -14.59
N ASP A 103 -1.35 -0.74 -15.69
CA ASP A 103 -1.40 0.69 -15.98
C ASP A 103 -2.55 1.33 -15.19
N LEU A 104 -2.20 2.29 -14.32
CA LEU A 104 -3.14 3.09 -13.54
C LEU A 104 -3.25 4.53 -14.05
N THR A 105 -2.67 4.84 -15.21
CA THR A 105 -2.74 6.17 -15.82
C THR A 105 -4.21 6.54 -16.08
N ASN A 106 -4.63 7.71 -15.58
CA ASN A 106 -6.00 8.20 -15.67
C ASN A 106 -7.06 7.23 -15.10
N SER A 107 -6.71 6.47 -14.06
CA SER A 107 -7.63 5.49 -13.44
C SER A 107 -8.49 6.08 -12.32
N ARG A 108 -8.49 7.40 -12.10
CA ARG A 108 -9.28 8.05 -11.04
C ARG A 108 -10.71 7.57 -10.98
N GLU A 109 -11.44 7.57 -12.10
CA GLU A 109 -12.86 7.16 -12.09
C GLU A 109 -13.05 5.68 -11.75
N ILE A 110 -12.17 4.81 -12.26
CA ILE A 110 -12.28 3.37 -12.00
C ILE A 110 -11.98 3.07 -10.53
N LEU A 111 -10.99 3.77 -9.95
CA LEU A 111 -10.54 3.56 -8.59
C LEU A 111 -11.40 4.30 -7.56
N PHE A 112 -11.68 5.57 -7.78
CA PHE A 112 -12.36 6.46 -6.84
C PHE A 112 -13.80 6.79 -7.24
N GLY A 113 -14.32 6.28 -8.35
CA GLY A 113 -15.71 6.49 -8.75
C GLY A 113 -16.01 7.97 -8.96
N THR A 114 -17.08 8.44 -8.33
CA THR A 114 -17.49 9.85 -8.34
C THR A 114 -16.96 10.64 -7.13
N LEU A 115 -16.11 10.03 -6.31
CA LEU A 115 -15.51 10.70 -5.15
C LEU A 115 -14.64 11.87 -5.62
N THR A 116 -14.84 13.05 -5.01
CA THR A 116 -14.02 14.24 -5.27
C THR A 116 -12.82 14.30 -4.34
N ARG A 117 -11.82 15.12 -4.70
CA ARG A 117 -10.63 15.32 -3.88
C ARG A 117 -10.98 15.90 -2.51
N GLU A 118 -11.90 16.87 -2.48
CA GLU A 118 -12.38 17.54 -1.27
C GLU A 118 -13.07 16.55 -0.32
N GLN A 119 -13.77 15.55 -0.85
CA GLN A 119 -14.38 14.49 -0.03
C GLN A 119 -13.32 13.59 0.59
N VAL A 120 -12.24 13.26 -0.12
CA VAL A 120 -11.09 12.54 0.46
C VAL A 120 -10.41 13.39 1.54
N GLU A 121 -10.23 14.70 1.30
CA GLU A 121 -9.66 15.63 2.27
C GLU A 121 -10.54 15.77 3.52
N ALA A 122 -11.86 15.77 3.38
CA ALA A 122 -12.79 15.79 4.52
C ALA A 122 -12.60 14.56 5.42
N VAL A 123 -12.42 13.36 4.83
CA VAL A 123 -12.11 12.14 5.59
C VAL A 123 -10.74 12.26 6.25
N ASP A 124 -9.71 12.66 5.51
CA ASP A 124 -8.35 12.79 6.05
C ASP A 124 -8.27 13.83 7.19
N GLY A 125 -8.94 14.97 7.03
CA GLY A 125 -9.06 16.00 8.04
C GLY A 125 -9.78 15.52 9.30
N ALA A 126 -10.88 14.77 9.14
CA ALA A 126 -11.57 14.13 10.27
C ALA A 126 -10.67 13.13 11.01
N VAL A 127 -9.82 12.39 10.29
CA VAL A 127 -8.84 11.50 10.93
C VAL A 127 -7.77 12.31 11.67
N LYS A 128 -7.23 13.34 11.06
CA LYS A 128 -6.14 14.15 11.63
C LYS A 128 -6.58 15.10 12.74
N SER A 129 -7.88 15.35 12.91
CA SER A 129 -8.41 16.14 14.03
C SER A 129 -8.26 15.42 15.38
N VAL A 130 -8.16 14.09 15.37
CA VAL A 130 -7.89 13.31 16.57
C VAL A 130 -6.46 13.59 17.06
N PRO A 131 -6.29 14.12 18.28
CA PRO A 131 -4.98 14.37 18.89
C PRO A 131 -4.08 13.13 18.87
N GLN A 132 -2.81 13.36 18.55
CA GLN A 132 -1.81 12.30 18.57
C GLN A 132 -1.63 11.71 19.97
N ARG A 133 -1.14 10.46 20.04
CA ARG A 133 -0.81 9.74 21.28
C ARG A 133 -1.99 9.32 22.14
N ARG A 134 -3.22 9.45 21.65
CA ARG A 134 -4.42 8.86 22.27
C ARG A 134 -5.28 8.10 21.27
N ARG A 135 -6.20 7.28 21.79
CA ARG A 135 -7.26 6.68 20.98
C ARG A 135 -8.36 7.71 20.74
N PRO A 136 -9.10 7.63 19.62
CA PRO A 136 -10.29 8.44 19.43
C PRO A 136 -11.32 8.12 20.53
N THR A 137 -12.11 9.12 20.93
CA THR A 137 -13.30 8.88 21.75
C THR A 137 -14.37 8.16 20.91
N PRO A 138 -15.40 7.56 21.54
CA PRO A 138 -16.51 6.97 20.79
C PRO A 138 -17.18 7.95 19.82
N GLU A 139 -17.31 9.22 20.21
CA GLU A 139 -17.93 10.28 19.40
C GLU A 139 -17.07 10.63 18.19
N GLU A 140 -15.76 10.83 18.39
CA GLU A 140 -14.81 11.08 17.29
C GLU A 140 -14.76 9.89 16.33
N HIS A 141 -14.76 8.67 16.87
CA HIS A 141 -14.80 7.46 16.06
C HIS A 141 -16.07 7.41 15.22
N ALA A 142 -17.24 7.63 15.81
CA ALA A 142 -18.51 7.66 15.08
C ALA A 142 -18.51 8.72 13.98
N GLN A 143 -18.03 9.93 14.28
CA GLN A 143 -17.95 11.03 13.32
C GLN A 143 -17.03 10.70 12.14
N MET A 144 -15.80 10.25 12.40
CA MET A 144 -14.84 9.89 11.35
C MET A 144 -15.39 8.80 10.43
N TYR A 145 -16.01 7.76 11.00
CA TYR A 145 -16.56 6.67 10.23
C TYR A 145 -17.82 7.07 9.46
N SER A 146 -18.67 7.95 10.01
CA SER A 146 -19.81 8.49 9.26
C SER A 146 -19.37 9.26 8.02
N ILE A 147 -18.35 10.11 8.11
CA ILE A 147 -17.80 10.86 6.98
C ILE A 147 -17.16 9.90 5.97
N ARG A 148 -16.39 8.92 6.46
CA ARG A 148 -15.75 7.89 5.63
C ARG A 148 -16.78 7.06 4.88
N ASP A 149 -17.84 6.60 5.54
CA ASP A 149 -18.86 5.72 4.94
C ASP A 149 -19.64 6.46 3.84
N ALA A 150 -19.96 7.74 4.06
CA ALA A 150 -20.56 8.59 3.03
C ALA A 150 -19.64 8.76 1.80
N ALA A 151 -18.33 8.98 2.02
CA ALA A 151 -17.35 9.02 0.94
C ALA A 151 -17.16 7.66 0.25
N GLN A 152 -17.11 6.57 1.02
CA GLN A 152 -16.92 5.21 0.52
C GLN A 152 -18.07 4.78 -0.40
N ALA A 153 -19.30 5.26 -0.19
CA ALA A 153 -20.42 4.99 -1.08
C ALA A 153 -20.23 5.53 -2.50
N LEU A 154 -19.35 6.52 -2.69
CA LEU A 154 -19.04 7.14 -3.99
C LEU A 154 -17.80 6.52 -4.67
N SER A 155 -17.04 5.69 -3.96
CA SER A 155 -15.80 5.12 -4.46
C SER A 155 -16.03 4.03 -5.51
N GLY A 156 -15.05 3.84 -6.39
CA GLY A 156 -14.98 2.68 -7.28
C GLY A 156 -14.32 1.49 -6.59
N ALA A 157 -13.18 1.04 -7.12
CA ALA A 157 -12.44 -0.10 -6.58
C ALA A 157 -11.59 0.21 -5.32
N ILE A 158 -11.52 1.46 -4.87
CA ILE A 158 -10.76 1.85 -3.68
C ILE A 158 -11.60 1.75 -2.41
N GLN A 159 -11.03 1.12 -1.38
CA GLN A 159 -11.50 1.22 -0.01
C GLN A 159 -10.67 2.26 0.77
N LEU A 160 -11.36 3.19 1.44
CA LEU A 160 -10.80 4.14 2.39
C LEU A 160 -10.64 3.48 3.76
N ASN A 161 -9.41 3.49 4.27
CA ASN A 161 -8.99 2.79 5.48
C ASN A 161 -8.47 3.77 6.52
N ILE A 162 -9.28 4.06 7.53
CA ILE A 162 -8.86 4.87 8.68
C ILE A 162 -7.84 4.09 9.51
N LYS A 163 -6.66 4.68 9.74
CA LYS A 163 -5.67 4.22 10.72
C LYS A 163 -5.55 5.27 11.82
N CYS A 164 -6.47 5.22 12.77
CA CYS A 164 -6.49 6.11 13.92
C CYS A 164 -6.40 5.30 15.22
N ASN A 165 -5.29 5.45 15.95
CA ASN A 165 -5.07 4.87 17.26
C ASN A 165 -4.00 5.68 18.03
N SER A 166 -3.58 5.21 19.21
CA SER A 166 -2.60 5.89 20.06
C SER A 166 -1.21 6.10 19.43
N THR A 167 -0.92 5.55 18.25
CA THR A 167 0.39 5.68 17.59
C THR A 167 0.30 6.31 16.20
N GLN A 168 -0.88 6.46 15.62
CA GLN A 168 -1.03 6.96 14.25
C GLN A 168 -2.40 7.60 14.06
N SER A 169 -2.46 8.67 13.25
CA SER A 169 -3.69 9.19 12.69
C SER A 169 -3.46 9.50 11.22
N ARG A 170 -3.90 8.60 10.35
CA ARG A 170 -3.72 8.71 8.89
C ARG A 170 -4.84 8.02 8.13
N LEU A 171 -5.16 8.54 6.96
CA LEU A 171 -6.05 7.89 5.99
C LEU A 171 -5.22 7.12 4.96
N GLN A 172 -5.37 5.80 4.93
CA GLN A 172 -4.80 4.98 3.87
C GLN A 172 -5.90 4.49 2.93
N CYS A 173 -5.52 3.89 1.81
CA CYS A 173 -6.46 3.19 0.95
C CYS A 173 -6.00 1.77 0.63
N SER A 174 -6.91 0.96 0.09
CA SER A 174 -6.60 -0.32 -0.52
C SER A 174 -7.39 -0.49 -1.81
N PHE A 175 -6.80 -1.18 -2.76
CA PHE A 175 -7.48 -1.65 -3.95
C PHE A 175 -8.25 -2.92 -3.58
N ASN A 176 -9.55 -2.78 -3.34
CA ASN A 176 -10.45 -3.90 -3.05
C ASN A 176 -11.19 -4.25 -4.33
N GLN A 177 -11.19 -5.52 -4.72
CA GLN A 177 -11.66 -6.01 -6.03
C GLN A 177 -10.58 -5.97 -7.13
N PHE A 178 -9.31 -6.17 -6.76
CA PHE A 178 -8.22 -6.19 -7.73
C PHE A 178 -8.43 -7.20 -8.89
N GLN A 179 -8.86 -8.44 -8.61
CA GLN A 179 -9.13 -9.41 -9.69
C GLN A 179 -10.26 -8.96 -10.61
N LYS A 180 -11.33 -8.35 -10.05
CA LYS A 180 -12.43 -7.82 -10.84
C LYS A 180 -11.95 -6.72 -11.77
N PHE A 181 -11.13 -5.79 -11.26
CA PHE A 181 -10.51 -4.75 -12.08
C PHE A 181 -9.72 -5.34 -13.25
N LEU A 182 -8.88 -6.36 -13.00
CA LEU A 182 -8.11 -7.03 -14.05
C LEU A 182 -9.01 -7.67 -15.12
N ASN A 183 -10.09 -8.32 -14.69
CA ASN A 183 -11.03 -9.00 -15.58
C ASN A 183 -11.85 -8.00 -16.43
N GLU A 184 -12.25 -6.88 -15.84
CA GLU A 184 -13.03 -5.84 -16.52
C GLU A 184 -12.15 -4.92 -17.38
N ASN A 185 -10.85 -4.84 -17.08
CA ASN A 185 -9.90 -3.95 -17.75
C ASN A 185 -8.64 -4.71 -18.24
N PRO A 186 -8.78 -5.76 -19.06
CA PRO A 186 -7.65 -6.59 -19.47
C PRO A 186 -6.59 -5.79 -20.25
N ALA A 187 -6.99 -4.74 -20.97
CA ALA A 187 -6.08 -3.86 -21.70
C ALA A 187 -5.16 -3.03 -20.77
N ARG A 188 -5.46 -2.93 -19.48
CA ARG A 188 -4.60 -2.27 -18.48
C ARG A 188 -3.50 -3.19 -17.96
N ILE A 189 -3.52 -4.49 -18.28
CA ILE A 189 -2.48 -5.42 -17.88
C ILE A 189 -1.29 -5.24 -18.83
N VAL A 190 -0.18 -4.71 -18.30
CA VAL A 190 1.01 -4.42 -19.10
C VAL A 190 1.90 -5.65 -19.19
N ALA A 191 2.08 -6.35 -18.07
CA ALA A 191 2.87 -7.57 -18.00
C ALA A 191 2.39 -8.45 -16.83
N GLN A 192 2.61 -9.75 -16.95
CA GLN A 192 2.32 -10.68 -15.87
C GLN A 192 3.27 -11.88 -15.91
N SER A 193 3.51 -12.47 -14.74
CA SER A 193 4.29 -13.70 -14.59
C SER A 193 3.76 -14.54 -13.44
N SER A 194 3.85 -15.86 -13.58
CA SER A 194 3.53 -16.85 -12.55
C SER A 194 4.65 -17.88 -12.33
N ASN A 195 5.84 -17.63 -12.88
CA ASN A 195 6.95 -18.60 -12.90
C ASN A 195 8.26 -18.05 -12.33
N GLY A 196 8.22 -16.93 -11.61
CA GLY A 196 9.41 -16.28 -11.06
C GLY A 196 10.20 -15.43 -12.06
N LYS A 197 9.95 -15.54 -13.36
CA LYS A 197 10.59 -14.71 -14.40
C LYS A 197 9.69 -13.55 -14.80
N PHE A 198 10.13 -12.31 -14.64
CA PHE A 198 9.38 -11.10 -15.01
C PHE A 198 10.25 -10.17 -15.85
N ARG A 199 9.74 -9.70 -17.01
CA ARG A 199 10.50 -8.89 -17.99
C ARG A 199 11.87 -9.51 -18.33
N ASP A 200 11.85 -10.81 -18.61
CA ASP A 200 13.03 -11.63 -18.92
C ASP A 200 14.11 -11.75 -17.85
N ARG A 201 13.82 -11.36 -16.61
CA ARG A 201 14.73 -11.48 -15.48
C ARG A 201 14.11 -12.31 -14.36
N GLU A 202 14.95 -13.03 -13.64
CA GLU A 202 14.55 -13.80 -12.47
C GLU A 202 14.23 -12.87 -11.29
N VAL A 203 13.12 -13.17 -10.61
CA VAL A 203 12.72 -12.56 -9.35
C VAL A 203 12.75 -13.65 -8.29
N ILE A 204 13.22 -13.29 -7.09
CA ILE A 204 13.36 -14.21 -5.97
C ILE A 204 12.04 -14.96 -5.72
N ALA A 205 12.03 -16.27 -5.94
CA ALA A 205 10.80 -17.07 -5.84
C ALA A 205 10.36 -17.32 -4.39
N GLU A 206 11.32 -17.34 -3.45
CA GLU A 206 11.03 -17.61 -2.05
C GLU A 206 11.88 -16.72 -1.12
N ILE A 207 11.25 -16.20 -0.06
CA ILE A 207 11.92 -15.41 0.99
C ILE A 207 11.70 -16.09 2.34
N SER A 208 12.77 -16.29 3.11
CA SER A 208 12.69 -16.65 4.53
C SER A 208 12.12 -15.48 5.34
N SER A 209 10.85 -15.57 5.73
CA SER A 209 10.14 -14.55 6.50
C SER A 209 8.86 -15.12 7.13
N GLY A 210 8.90 -15.35 8.45
CA GLY A 210 7.72 -15.75 9.22
C GLY A 210 6.70 -14.62 9.40
N ARG A 211 5.50 -14.95 9.90
CA ARG A 211 4.48 -13.95 10.22
C ARG A 211 4.96 -12.97 11.28
N ARG A 212 4.59 -11.70 11.10
CA ARG A 212 4.78 -10.69 12.14
C ARG A 212 3.98 -11.08 13.39
N ARG A 213 4.68 -11.24 14.51
CA ARG A 213 4.07 -11.37 15.84
C ARG A 213 4.14 -10.02 16.54
N PHE A 214 3.00 -9.39 16.79
CA PHE A 214 2.95 -8.21 17.65
C PHE A 214 3.05 -8.67 19.10
N LYS A 215 3.97 -8.10 19.88
CA LYS A 215 3.99 -8.32 21.33
C LYS A 215 2.67 -7.77 21.89
N LYS A 216 1.83 -8.65 22.44
CA LYS A 216 0.67 -8.23 23.23
C LYS A 216 1.24 -7.57 24.50
N LYS A 217 0.94 -6.29 24.75
CA LYS A 217 1.15 -5.73 26.09
C LYS A 217 0.19 -6.46 27.02
N THR A 218 0.74 -7.19 28.00
CA THR A 218 -0.01 -7.68 29.15
C THR A 218 -0.54 -6.48 29.93
N ALA A 219 -1.77 -6.60 30.45
CA ALA A 219 -2.52 -5.48 31.02
C ALA A 219 -1.95 -4.92 32.35
N ASP A 220 -0.91 -5.55 32.91
CA ASP A 220 -0.43 -5.25 34.28
C ASP A 220 0.66 -4.17 34.39
N GLU A 221 1.16 -3.59 33.30
CA GLU A 221 2.20 -2.55 33.37
C GLU A 221 1.69 -1.13 33.76
N ASN A 222 0.40 -0.97 34.09
CA ASN A 222 -0.17 0.34 34.46
C ASN A 222 -0.29 0.58 35.98
N LEU A 223 0.23 -0.30 36.84
CA LEU A 223 0.11 -0.20 38.29
C LEU A 223 1.42 0.11 39.03
N THR A 224 2.34 0.87 38.44
CA THR A 224 3.44 1.48 39.21
C THR A 224 3.88 2.81 38.60
N ALA A 225 3.14 3.87 38.87
CA ALA A 225 3.71 5.22 38.90
C ALA A 225 3.55 5.74 40.34
N PRO A 226 4.65 6.06 41.05
CA PRO A 226 4.55 6.59 42.40
C PRO A 226 3.98 8.01 42.35
N ILE A 227 3.00 8.27 43.21
CA ILE A 227 2.53 9.61 43.52
C ILE A 227 3.63 10.26 44.35
N SER A 228 4.39 11.18 43.76
CA SER A 228 5.22 12.12 44.51
C SER A 228 4.42 13.41 44.73
N GLY A 229 4.14 13.70 45.99
CA GLY A 229 3.61 14.98 46.46
C GLY A 229 4.66 16.07 46.56
#